data_AF-A0A963SVE2-F1
#
_entry.id   AF-A0A963SVE2-F1
#
_cell.length_a   1.000
_cell.length_b   1.000
_cell.length_c   1.000
_cell.angle_alpha   90.00
_cell.angle_beta   90.00
_cell.angle_gamma   90.00
#
_symmetry.space_group_name_H-M   'P 1'
#
loop_
_entity.id
_entity.type
_entity.pdbx_description
1 polymer ?
#
loop_
_entity_poly.entity_id
_entity_poly.type
_entity_poly.pdbx_seq_one_letter_code
_entity_poly.pdbx_strand_id
1 'polypeptide(L)'
;MTDFIDDAISAADVTMTVSDLGDNSYKCEMVSKHGQMTRTITMAEGYGAPQLGNLIYYYATEIQLYEDCEDILEWADDMGLNPGDHETRKRYDQIATDHKDLRLLFGELTFQMLMSALAISQAVAAADPN
;
A
#
# COMPACT_ATOMS: atom_id res chain seq x y z
N MET A 1 -3.63 2.29 16.82
CA MET A 1 -2.88 3.20 15.92
C MET A 1 -3.31 2.91 14.48
N THR A 2 -4.62 2.97 14.23
CA THR A 2 -5.30 2.58 12.97
C THR A 2 -6.28 3.66 12.50
N ASP A 3 -6.47 4.69 13.33
CA ASP A 3 -7.51 5.71 13.20
C ASP A 3 -7.38 6.48 11.88
N PHE A 4 -6.14 6.85 11.50
CA PHE A 4 -5.91 7.63 10.28
C PHE A 4 -6.19 6.87 8.98
N ILE A 5 -6.04 5.54 8.98
CA ILE A 5 -6.37 4.70 7.81
C ILE A 5 -7.88 4.66 7.64
N ASP A 6 -8.61 4.41 8.73
CA ASP A 6 -10.07 4.35 8.73
C ASP A 6 -10.67 5.73 8.39
N ASP A 7 -10.08 6.81 8.90
CA ASP A 7 -10.44 8.19 8.55
C ASP A 7 -10.25 8.47 7.06
N ALA A 8 -9.10 8.08 6.48
CA ALA A 8 -8.84 8.27 5.06
C ALA A 8 -9.83 7.47 4.20
N ILE A 9 -10.09 6.20 4.57
CA ILE A 9 -11.06 5.34 3.89
C ILE A 9 -12.44 5.99 3.93
N SER A 10 -12.87 6.48 5.09
CA SER A 10 -14.17 7.13 5.25
C SER A 10 -14.25 8.46 4.48
N ALA A 11 -13.18 9.26 4.45
CA ALA A 11 -13.16 10.56 3.76
C ALA A 11 -13.23 10.42 2.24
N ALA A 12 -12.57 9.40 1.69
CA ALA A 12 -12.60 9.09 0.26
C ALA A 12 -13.77 8.18 -0.15
N ASP A 13 -14.54 7.65 0.81
CA ASP A 13 -15.61 6.68 0.59
C ASP A 13 -15.10 5.44 -0.17
N VAL A 14 -13.96 4.90 0.30
CA VAL A 14 -13.34 3.73 -0.31
C VAL A 14 -14.03 2.48 0.19
N THR A 15 -14.44 1.64 -0.75
CA THR A 15 -15.00 0.31 -0.47
C THR A 15 -14.15 -0.76 -1.12
N MET A 16 -14.22 -1.99 -0.61
CA MET A 16 -13.51 -3.13 -1.20
C MET A 16 -14.43 -4.33 -1.34
N THR A 17 -14.40 -4.95 -2.52
CA THR A 17 -14.93 -6.28 -2.75
C THR A 17 -13.79 -7.28 -2.86
N VAL A 18 -13.98 -8.48 -2.30
CA VAL A 18 -12.99 -9.55 -2.32
C VAL A 18 -13.61 -10.80 -2.95
N SER A 19 -12.95 -11.33 -3.97
CA SER A 19 -13.32 -12.60 -4.61
C SER A 19 -12.22 -13.63 -4.38
N ASP A 20 -12.58 -14.80 -3.86
CA ASP A 20 -11.67 -15.94 -3.71
C ASP A 20 -11.35 -16.55 -5.09
N LEU A 21 -10.06 -16.75 -5.36
CA LEU A 21 -9.55 -17.37 -6.60
C LEU A 21 -9.04 -18.80 -6.37
N GLY A 22 -9.05 -19.30 -5.13
CA GLY A 22 -8.41 -20.55 -4.72
C GLY A 22 -6.96 -20.37 -4.28
N ASP A 23 -6.40 -21.39 -3.64
CA ASP A 23 -4.99 -21.45 -3.20
C ASP A 23 -4.53 -20.19 -2.42
N ASN A 24 -5.37 -19.75 -1.48
CA ASN A 24 -5.17 -18.53 -0.68
C ASN A 24 -4.97 -17.24 -1.51
N SER A 25 -5.41 -17.24 -2.77
CA SER A 25 -5.33 -16.09 -3.65
C SER A 25 -6.68 -15.39 -3.77
N TYR A 26 -6.66 -14.06 -3.67
CA TYR A 26 -7.86 -13.24 -3.61
C TYR A 26 -7.74 -12.09 -4.61
N LYS A 27 -8.80 -11.84 -5.38
CA LYS A 27 -8.95 -10.61 -6.16
C LYS A 27 -9.61 -9.56 -5.29
N CYS A 28 -8.89 -8.49 -5.00
CA CYS A 28 -9.36 -7.33 -4.26
C CYS A 28 -9.64 -6.20 -5.25
N GLU A 29 -10.86 -5.69 -5.26
CA GLU A 29 -11.27 -4.54 -6.05
C GLU A 29 -11.69 -3.42 -5.09
N MET A 30 -10.89 -2.35 -5.09
CA MET A 30 -11.09 -1.17 -4.26
C MET A 30 -11.65 -0.05 -5.13
N VAL A 31 -12.72 0.59 -4.69
CA VAL A 31 -13.44 1.60 -5.47
C VAL A 31 -13.79 2.79 -4.59
N SER A 32 -13.71 3.98 -5.16
CA SER A 32 -14.18 5.22 -4.57
C SER A 32 -14.90 6.07 -5.63
N LYS A 33 -15.35 7.26 -5.23
CA LYS A 33 -15.84 8.28 -6.18
C LYS A 33 -14.75 8.82 -7.13
N HIS A 34 -13.47 8.64 -6.79
CA HIS A 34 -12.33 9.19 -7.52
C HIS A 34 -11.71 8.19 -8.50
N GLY A 35 -11.76 6.90 -8.20
CA GLY A 35 -11.16 5.89 -9.05
C GLY A 35 -11.34 4.47 -8.52
N GLN A 36 -10.61 3.55 -9.14
CA GLN A 36 -10.61 2.13 -8.80
C GLN A 36 -9.19 1.57 -8.86
N MET A 37 -8.92 0.59 -8.00
CA MET A 37 -7.67 -0.16 -7.94
C MET A 37 -8.00 -1.64 -7.80
N THR A 38 -7.41 -2.49 -8.64
CA THR A 38 -7.61 -3.95 -8.58
C THR A 38 -6.28 -4.65 -8.36
N ARG A 39 -6.23 -5.57 -7.40
CA ARG A 39 -5.03 -6.34 -7.08
C ARG A 39 -5.36 -7.79 -6.79
N THR A 40 -4.44 -8.68 -7.14
CA THR A 40 -4.49 -10.08 -6.72
C THR A 40 -3.50 -10.25 -5.58
N ILE A 41 -3.99 -10.72 -4.44
CA ILE A 41 -3.21 -10.90 -3.21
C ILE A 41 -3.19 -12.37 -2.86
N THR A 42 -2.01 -12.94 -2.68
CA THR A 42 -1.85 -14.29 -2.14
C THR A 42 -1.50 -14.18 -0.66
N MET A 43 -2.35 -14.75 0.18
CA MET A 43 -2.20 -14.76 1.63
C MET A 43 -1.50 -16.04 2.07
N ALA A 44 -0.78 -15.97 3.18
CA ALA A 44 -0.26 -17.18 3.82
C ALA A 44 -1.41 -18.07 4.33
N GLU A 45 -1.15 -19.38 4.44
CA GLU A 45 -2.14 -20.33 4.92
C GLU A 45 -2.64 -19.96 6.32
N GLY A 46 -3.96 -19.98 6.52
CA GLY A 46 -4.59 -19.66 7.79
C GLY A 46 -4.86 -18.16 8.05
N TYR A 47 -4.39 -17.25 7.20
CA TYR A 47 -4.63 -15.80 7.38
C TYR A 47 -6.00 -15.33 6.86
N GLY A 48 -6.62 -16.08 5.93
CA GLY A 48 -7.90 -15.73 5.35
C GLY A 48 -7.84 -14.57 4.35
N ALA A 49 -8.99 -13.98 4.03
CA ALA A 49 -9.10 -12.92 3.04
C ALA A 49 -8.47 -11.60 3.52
N PRO A 50 -7.83 -10.81 2.61
CA PRO A 50 -7.29 -9.49 2.95
C PRO A 50 -8.37 -8.53 3.45
N GLN A 51 -7.98 -7.64 4.36
CA GLN A 51 -8.83 -6.55 4.86
C GLN A 51 -8.40 -5.22 4.25
N LEU A 52 -9.37 -4.33 3.99
CA LEU A 52 -9.11 -3.06 3.29
C LEU A 52 -8.07 -2.23 4.03
N GLY A 53 -8.29 -1.94 5.32
CA GLY A 53 -7.37 -1.14 6.12
C GLY A 53 -5.93 -1.68 6.10
N ASN A 54 -5.77 -3.01 6.20
CA ASN A 54 -4.45 -3.64 6.16
C ASN A 54 -3.79 -3.50 4.78
N LEU A 55 -4.56 -3.62 3.69
CA LEU A 55 -4.03 -3.43 2.34
C LEU A 55 -3.63 -1.97 2.09
N ILE A 56 -4.47 -1.01 2.49
CA ILE A 56 -4.14 0.42 2.36
C ILE A 56 -2.87 0.75 3.16
N TYR A 57 -2.77 0.25 4.39
CA TYR A 57 -1.58 0.45 5.22
C TYR A 57 -0.33 -0.16 4.58
N TYR A 58 -0.43 -1.37 4.04
CA TYR A 58 0.66 -2.03 3.32
C TYR A 58 1.13 -1.19 2.13
N TYR A 59 0.21 -0.79 1.23
CA TYR A 59 0.56 -0.01 0.06
C TYR A 59 1.15 1.35 0.42
N ALA A 60 0.56 2.07 1.38
CA ALA A 60 1.07 3.36 1.82
C ALA A 60 2.52 3.23 2.38
N THR A 61 2.80 2.15 3.10
CA THR A 61 4.16 1.88 3.62
C THR A 61 5.15 1.58 2.50
N GLU A 62 4.79 0.72 1.54
CA GLU A 62 5.66 0.42 0.38
C GLU A 62 5.92 1.68 -0.47
N ILE A 63 4.90 2.53 -0.65
CA ILE A 63 5.02 3.79 -1.39
C ILE A 63 5.98 4.74 -0.68
N GLN A 64 5.87 4.88 0.64
CA GLN A 64 6.77 5.75 1.40
C GLN A 64 8.24 5.31 1.25
N LEU A 65 8.51 4.01 1.40
CA LEU A 65 9.86 3.45 1.19
C LEU A 65 10.37 3.71 -0.25
N TYR A 66 9.47 3.62 -1.23
CA TYR A 66 9.79 3.93 -2.62
C TYR A 66 10.07 5.42 -2.85
N GLU A 67 9.32 6.33 -2.20
CA GLU A 67 9.51 7.78 -2.33
C GLU A 67 10.75 8.30 -1.61
N ASP A 68 11.21 7.59 -0.57
CA ASP A 68 12.42 7.92 0.18
C ASP A 68 13.71 7.59 -0.62
N CYS A 69 13.60 6.85 -1.74
CA CYS A 69 14.73 6.47 -2.59
C CYS A 69 14.78 7.31 -3.89
N GLU A 70 15.98 7.66 -4.36
CA GLU A 70 16.16 8.40 -5.63
C GLU A 70 15.91 7.51 -6.85
N ASP A 71 16.34 6.24 -6.80
CA ASP A 71 16.20 5.28 -7.88
C ASP A 71 16.13 3.81 -7.41
N ILE A 72 16.01 2.91 -8.38
CA ILE A 72 15.95 1.46 -8.14
C ILE A 72 17.23 0.89 -7.52
N LEU A 73 18.40 1.52 -7.69
CA LEU A 73 19.64 1.03 -7.11
C LEU A 73 19.62 1.23 -5.60
N GLU A 74 19.24 2.43 -5.16
CA GLU A 74 19.09 2.74 -3.73
C GLU A 74 17.99 1.90 -3.09
N TRP A 75 16.79 1.86 -3.71
CA TRP A 75 15.69 1.06 -3.19
C TRP A 75 16.02 -0.44 -3.10
N ALA A 76 16.72 -0.99 -4.11
CA ALA A 76 17.12 -2.40 -4.07
C ALA A 76 18.18 -2.67 -3.00
N ASP A 77 19.11 -1.75 -2.75
CA ASP A 77 20.10 -1.87 -1.68
C ASP A 77 19.43 -1.91 -0.30
N ASP A 78 18.53 -0.98 -0.03
CA ASP A 78 17.75 -0.91 1.21
C ASP A 78 16.90 -2.16 1.46
N MET A 79 16.38 -2.76 0.39
CA MET A 79 15.58 -3.99 0.46
C MET A 79 16.43 -5.28 0.44
N GLY A 80 17.75 -5.19 0.25
CA GLY A 80 18.64 -6.35 0.10
C GLY A 80 18.38 -7.16 -1.17
N LEU A 81 17.96 -6.52 -2.25
CA LEU A 81 17.59 -7.12 -3.53
C LEU A 81 18.62 -6.82 -4.63
N ASN A 82 18.60 -7.64 -5.69
CA ASN A 82 19.43 -7.39 -6.87
C ASN A 82 18.67 -6.51 -7.89
N PRO A 83 19.11 -5.27 -8.19
CA PRO A 83 18.44 -4.40 -9.16
C PRO A 83 18.60 -4.89 -10.62
N GLY A 84 19.49 -5.84 -10.87
CA GLY A 84 19.61 -6.54 -12.16
C GLY A 84 18.56 -7.64 -12.37
N ASP A 85 17.89 -8.09 -11.31
CA ASP A 85 16.90 -9.16 -11.38
C ASP A 85 15.56 -8.65 -11.95
N HIS A 86 14.91 -9.52 -12.74
CA HIS A 86 13.65 -9.17 -13.40
C HIS A 86 12.51 -8.96 -12.42
N GLU A 87 12.40 -9.79 -11.38
CA GLU A 87 11.32 -9.68 -10.40
C GLU A 87 11.53 -8.46 -9.50
N THR A 88 12.78 -8.10 -9.15
CA THR A 88 13.07 -6.84 -8.45
C THR A 88 12.58 -5.62 -9.24
N ARG A 89 12.90 -5.55 -10.54
CA ARG A 89 12.46 -4.46 -11.41
C ARG A 89 10.94 -4.38 -11.52
N LYS A 90 10.31 -5.54 -11.73
CA LYS A 90 8.86 -5.65 -11.79
C LYS A 90 8.19 -5.21 -10.50
N ARG A 91 8.76 -5.55 -9.33
CA ARG A 91 8.27 -5.07 -8.02
C ARG A 91 8.40 -3.55 -7.91
N TYR A 92 9.55 -2.99 -8.27
CA TYR A 92 9.77 -1.54 -8.25
C TYR A 92 8.75 -0.79 -9.14
N ASP A 93 8.56 -1.24 -10.38
CA ASP A 93 7.58 -0.67 -11.31
C ASP A 93 6.13 -0.83 -10.82
N GLN A 94 5.84 -1.93 -10.13
CA GLN A 94 4.53 -2.17 -9.52
C GLN A 94 4.26 -1.18 -8.40
N ILE A 95 5.24 -0.82 -7.56
CA ILE A 95 5.07 0.18 -6.50
C ILE A 95 4.78 1.56 -7.11
N ALA A 96 5.47 1.94 -8.19
CA ALA A 96 5.17 3.18 -8.91
C ALA A 96 3.75 3.22 -9.48
N THR A 97 3.22 2.06 -9.91
CA THR A 97 1.83 1.91 -10.34
C THR A 97 0.87 2.00 -9.16
N ASP A 98 1.18 1.30 -8.06
CA ASP A 98 0.40 1.32 -6.82
C ASP A 98 0.29 2.73 -6.25
N HIS A 99 1.37 3.52 -6.30
CA HIS A 99 1.35 4.92 -5.92
C HIS A 99 0.31 5.71 -6.72
N LYS A 100 0.36 5.64 -8.05
CA LYS A 100 -0.59 6.37 -8.91
C LYS A 100 -2.02 5.92 -8.69
N ASP A 101 -2.25 4.62 -8.59
CA ASP A 101 -3.58 4.05 -8.37
C ASP A 101 -4.14 4.43 -7.00
N LEU A 102 -3.33 4.38 -5.95
CA LEU A 102 -3.73 4.74 -4.59
C LEU A 102 -4.05 6.24 -4.49
N ARG A 103 -3.22 7.07 -5.13
CA ARG A 103 -3.46 8.52 -5.23
C ARG A 103 -4.75 8.83 -5.98
N LEU A 104 -5.05 8.10 -7.06
CA LEU A 104 -6.31 8.24 -7.77
C LEU A 104 -7.49 7.74 -6.93
N LEU A 105 -7.34 6.62 -6.23
CA LEU A 105 -8.38 6.02 -5.40
C LEU A 105 -8.81 6.96 -4.26
N PHE A 106 -7.87 7.59 -3.57
CA PHE A 106 -8.18 8.49 -2.46
C PHE A 106 -8.49 9.93 -2.90
N GLY A 107 -8.04 10.31 -4.10
CA GLY A 107 -7.96 11.70 -4.52
C GLY A 107 -6.80 12.42 -3.84
N GLU A 108 -6.30 13.49 -4.49
CA GLU A 108 -5.06 14.17 -4.12
C GLU A 108 -4.97 14.53 -2.63
N LEU A 109 -5.99 15.25 -2.12
CA LEU A 109 -5.95 15.78 -0.77
C LEU A 109 -5.97 14.67 0.28
N THR A 110 -6.88 13.70 0.14
CA THR A 110 -7.00 12.60 1.10
C THR A 110 -5.76 11.71 1.07
N PHE A 111 -5.18 11.48 -0.12
CA PHE A 111 -3.94 10.74 -0.27
C PHE A 111 -2.78 11.44 0.46
N GLN A 112 -2.59 12.75 0.26
CA GLN A 112 -1.55 13.50 0.96
C GLN A 112 -1.72 13.47 2.48
N MET A 113 -2.97 13.57 2.97
CA MET A 113 -3.28 13.47 4.39
C MET A 113 -2.94 12.07 4.94
N LEU A 114 -3.29 11.02 4.21
CA LEU A 114 -2.97 9.64 4.54
C LEU A 114 -1.45 9.44 4.70
N MET A 115 -0.67 9.85 3.68
CA MET A 115 0.79 9.70 3.69
C MET A 115 1.44 10.52 4.81
N SER A 116 0.96 11.75 5.05
CA SER A 116 1.47 12.59 6.14
C SER A 116 1.19 11.98 7.51
N ALA A 117 -0.02 11.45 7.73
CA ALA A 117 -0.39 10.81 8.98
C ALA A 117 0.41 9.52 9.24
N LEU A 118 0.69 8.74 8.19
CA LEU A 118 1.56 7.57 8.27
C LEU A 118 2.97 7.94 8.74
N ALA A 119 3.59 8.94 8.10
CA ALA A 119 4.92 9.40 8.46
C ALA A 119 5.00 9.88 9.93
N ILE A 120 3.98 10.63 10.39
CA ILE A 120 3.87 11.05 11.80
C ILE A 120 3.74 9.83 12.71
N SER A 121 2.88 8.88 12.37
CA SER A 121 2.65 7.67 13.17
C SER A 121 3.92 6.85 13.34
N GLN A 122 4.70 6.67 12.28
CA GLN A 122 5.98 5.96 12.31
C GLN A 122 7.04 6.73 13.12
N ALA A 123 7.13 8.04 12.95
CA ALA A 123 8.06 8.87 13.70
C ALA A 123 7.78 8.84 15.21
N VAL A 124 6.51 8.86 15.60
CA VAL A 124 6.09 8.72 17.01
C VAL A 124 6.46 7.33 17.54
N ALA A 125 6.20 6.26 16.78
CA ALA A 125 6.56 4.90 17.18
C ALA A 125 8.09 4.71 17.32
N ALA A 126 8.90 5.36 16.47
CA ALA A 126 10.35 5.32 16.57
C ALA A 126 10.89 6.14 17.76
N ALA A 127 10.21 7.24 18.12
CA ALA A 127 10.58 8.10 19.24
C ALA A 127 10.18 7.55 20.61
N ASP A 128 9.17 6.68 20.67
CA ASP A 128 8.74 5.99 21.89
C ASP A 128 8.88 4.46 21.74
N PRO A 129 10.11 3.91 21.78
CA PRO A 129 10.39 2.50 21.51
C PRO A 129 10.01 1.56 22.68
N ASN A 130 9.00 1.90 23.48
CA ASN A 130 8.59 1.11 24.65
C ASN A 130 8.18 -0.32 24.29
#